data_AF-A0A1I8B2X2-F1
#
_entry.id   AF-A0A1I8B2X2-F1
#
_cell.length_a   1.000
_cell.length_b   1.000
_cell.length_c   1.000
_cell.angle_alpha   90.00
_cell.angle_beta   90.00
_cell.angle_gamma   90.00
#
_symmetry.space_group_name_H-M   'P 1'
#
loop_
_entity.id
_entity.type
_entity.pdbx_description
1 polymer ?
#
loop_
_entity_poly.entity_id
_entity_poly.type
_entity_poly.pdbx_seq_one_letter_code
_entity_poly.pdbx_strand_id
1 'polypeptide(L)'
;MIYSFLLLLSIFGYTFAATLSVAPAFTNRDTCLNEANTNGPIYGQLDREIRNGHFTMYGTPNGRGACGFDLATPTMSAAVSQSLFNNSVQWPASCLPDRRAVRNDPICMNKCVEVTYNGNTLTVPINNMCGGCAIDHVDFTDAAFLWLEPAGGTVGDAQGATIKYKRC
;
A
#
# COMPACT_ATOMS: atom_id res chain seq x y z
N MET A 1 43.02 47.45 -2.87
CA MET A 1 43.68 46.13 -3.02
C MET A 1 43.67 45.50 -1.63
N ILE A 2 43.01 44.39 -1.30
CA ILE A 2 42.76 43.14 -2.03
C ILE A 2 41.62 42.39 -1.30
N TYR A 3 40.64 41.96 -2.12
CA TYR A 3 39.82 40.75 -2.08
C TYR A 3 38.95 40.34 -0.88
N SER A 4 37.65 40.50 -1.14
CA SER A 4 36.51 39.73 -0.66
C SER A 4 36.72 38.22 -0.86
N PHE A 5 36.52 37.43 0.21
CA PHE A 5 36.39 35.97 0.15
C PHE A 5 34.90 35.64 0.39
N LEU A 6 34.13 35.53 -0.71
CA LEU A 6 32.83 34.89 -0.67
C LEU A 6 33.04 33.37 -0.55
N LEU A 7 32.66 32.81 0.59
CA LEU A 7 32.58 31.37 0.78
C LEU A 7 31.31 30.87 0.06
N LEU A 8 31.48 30.32 -1.15
CA LEU A 8 30.44 29.58 -1.86
C LEU A 8 30.21 28.23 -1.16
N LEU A 9 29.27 28.20 -0.20
CA LEU A 9 28.67 26.96 0.28
C LEU A 9 27.85 26.36 -0.88
N SER A 10 28.49 25.45 -1.62
CA SER A 10 27.83 24.59 -2.59
C SER A 10 26.97 23.60 -1.82
N ILE A 11 25.68 23.91 -1.71
CA ILE A 11 24.68 22.98 -1.18
C ILE A 11 24.50 21.92 -2.26
N PHE A 12 25.27 20.84 -2.19
CA PHE A 12 24.92 19.60 -2.88
C PHE A 12 23.58 19.16 -2.32
N GLY A 13 22.50 19.39 -3.08
CA GLY A 13 21.17 18.90 -2.78
C GLY A 13 21.17 17.38 -2.87
N TYR A 14 21.56 16.72 -1.78
CA TYR A 14 21.31 15.29 -1.60
C TYR A 14 19.81 15.13 -1.41
N THR A 15 19.12 14.65 -2.44
CA THR A 15 17.78 14.11 -2.29
C THR A 15 17.89 12.84 -1.45
N PHE A 16 17.56 12.93 -0.17
CA PHE A 16 17.51 11.78 0.71
C PHE A 16 16.35 10.88 0.27
N ALA A 17 16.67 9.65 -0.14
CA ALA A 17 15.68 8.60 -0.33
C ALA A 17 15.00 8.30 1.02
N ALA A 18 13.71 8.59 1.14
CA ALA A 18 12.95 8.29 2.34
C ALA A 18 12.34 6.88 2.24
N THR A 19 12.35 6.13 3.34
CA THR A 19 11.64 4.85 3.46
C THR A 19 10.66 4.92 4.62
N LEU A 20 9.41 4.56 4.36
CA LEU A 20 8.36 4.44 5.38
C LEU A 20 7.68 3.08 5.25
N SER A 21 7.44 2.43 6.39
CA SER A 21 6.65 1.21 6.48
C SER A 21 5.55 1.38 7.51
N VAL A 22 4.32 1.11 7.11
CA VAL A 22 3.12 1.18 7.95
C VAL A 22 2.69 -0.24 8.28
N ALA A 23 2.52 -0.52 9.57
CA ALA A 23 2.06 -1.84 10.00
C ALA A 23 0.54 -2.00 9.75
N PRO A 24 0.06 -3.23 9.50
CA PRO A 24 -1.36 -3.54 9.54
C PRO A 24 -1.97 -3.16 10.89
N ALA A 25 -3.18 -2.60 10.87
CA ALA A 25 -3.91 -2.30 12.11
C ALA A 25 -4.45 -3.55 12.81
N PHE A 26 -4.64 -4.64 12.06
CA PHE A 26 -5.17 -5.90 12.56
C PHE A 26 -4.27 -7.06 12.12
N THR A 27 -4.04 -7.99 13.03
CA THR A 27 -3.25 -9.20 12.78
C THR A 27 -4.15 -10.41 12.48
N ASN A 28 -3.55 -11.51 12.03
CA ASN A 28 -4.25 -12.79 11.87
C ASN A 28 -4.84 -13.28 13.21
N ARG A 29 -4.19 -12.97 14.34
CA ARG A 29 -4.69 -13.30 15.68
C ARG A 29 -5.96 -12.52 16.01
N ASP A 30 -5.99 -11.22 15.71
CA ASP A 30 -7.16 -10.36 15.99
C ASP A 30 -8.38 -10.79 15.15
N THR A 31 -8.12 -11.28 13.95
CA THR A 31 -9.16 -11.70 13.01
C THR A 31 -9.57 -13.17 13.16
N CYS A 32 -8.81 -13.96 13.92
CA CYS A 32 -8.92 -15.43 13.97
C CYS A 32 -8.82 -16.11 12.60
N LEU A 33 -8.19 -15.44 11.64
CA LEU A 33 -7.87 -16.03 10.35
C LEU A 33 -6.55 -16.79 10.45
N ASN A 34 -6.45 -17.88 9.68
CA ASN A 34 -5.23 -18.67 9.59
C ASN A 34 -4.82 -18.80 8.13
N GLU A 35 -3.75 -18.10 7.77
CA GLU A 35 -3.23 -18.09 6.42
C GLU A 35 -2.85 -19.49 5.91
N ALA A 36 -2.37 -20.38 6.80
CA ALA A 36 -1.97 -21.74 6.43
C ALA A 36 -3.13 -22.58 5.86
N ASN A 37 -4.37 -22.18 6.13
CA ASN A 37 -5.58 -22.85 5.65
C ASN A 37 -6.18 -22.20 4.40
N THR A 38 -5.44 -21.28 3.75
CA THR A 38 -5.93 -20.53 2.60
C THR A 38 -5.00 -20.58 1.41
N ASN A 39 -5.57 -20.43 0.22
CA ASN A 39 -4.85 -20.26 -1.03
C ASN A 39 -5.46 -19.10 -1.83
N GLY A 40 -4.65 -18.39 -2.60
CA GLY A 40 -5.12 -17.27 -3.38
C GLY A 40 -4.10 -16.75 -4.39
N PRO A 41 -4.55 -15.97 -5.39
CA PRO A 41 -3.69 -15.53 -6.49
C PRO A 41 -2.48 -14.70 -6.05
N ILE A 42 -2.59 -13.97 -4.93
CA ILE A 42 -1.51 -13.14 -4.38
C ILE A 42 -0.17 -13.87 -4.25
N TYR A 43 -0.17 -15.18 -3.94
CA TYR A 43 1.07 -15.94 -3.77
C TYR A 43 1.92 -15.99 -5.05
N GLY A 44 1.31 -15.93 -6.23
CA GLY A 44 2.05 -15.88 -7.51
C GLY A 44 2.76 -14.56 -7.77
N GLN A 45 2.50 -13.54 -6.95
CA GLN A 45 3.00 -12.18 -7.12
C GLN A 45 3.92 -11.72 -5.98
N LEU A 46 4.03 -12.48 -4.89
CA LEU A 46 4.88 -12.11 -3.76
C LEU A 46 6.35 -12.01 -4.18
N ASP A 47 7.02 -10.98 -3.68
CA ASP A 47 8.44 -10.69 -3.82
C ASP A 47 8.92 -10.51 -5.27
N ARG A 48 7.99 -10.27 -6.19
CA ARG A 48 8.26 -9.95 -7.59
C ARG A 48 8.11 -8.45 -7.83
N GLU A 49 9.16 -7.84 -8.35
CA GLU A 49 9.12 -6.45 -8.79
C GLU A 49 8.32 -6.30 -10.10
N ILE A 50 7.50 -5.27 -10.14
CA ILE A 50 6.80 -4.81 -11.33
C ILE A 50 7.29 -3.40 -11.60
N ARG A 51 7.96 -3.20 -12.73
CA ARG A 51 8.50 -1.90 -13.16
C ARG A 51 7.51 -1.19 -14.06
N ASN A 52 7.62 0.14 -14.14
CA ASN A 52 6.74 1.01 -14.91
C ASN A 52 5.27 0.92 -14.47
N GLY A 53 5.03 0.59 -13.19
CA GLY A 53 3.70 0.67 -12.61
C GLY A 53 3.29 2.10 -12.30
N HIS A 54 2.09 2.26 -11.78
CA HIS A 54 1.57 3.56 -11.37
C HIS A 54 0.68 3.44 -10.14
N PHE A 55 0.39 4.60 -9.55
CA PHE A 55 -0.53 4.65 -8.43
C PHE A 55 -1.45 5.87 -8.48
N THR A 56 -2.67 5.67 -7.99
CA THR A 56 -3.72 6.69 -7.84
C THR A 56 -4.14 6.81 -6.38
N MET A 57 -5.16 7.63 -6.11
CA MET A 57 -5.81 7.70 -4.81
C MET A 57 -7.33 7.55 -4.92
N TYR A 58 -7.96 6.91 -3.94
CA TYR A 58 -9.41 6.73 -3.87
C TYR A 58 -10.11 7.56 -2.79
N GLY A 59 -9.42 8.56 -2.24
CA GLY A 59 -9.96 9.47 -1.22
C GLY A 59 -9.62 9.06 0.21
N THR A 60 -10.28 9.73 1.15
CA THR A 60 -10.36 9.35 2.57
C THR A 60 -11.63 8.53 2.79
N PRO A 61 -11.54 7.20 2.68
CA PRO A 61 -12.71 6.33 2.65
C PRO A 61 -13.37 6.17 4.03
N ASN A 62 -14.68 6.37 4.07
CA ASN A 62 -15.52 5.88 5.17
C ASN A 62 -16.01 4.48 4.84
N GLY A 63 -16.10 3.61 5.85
CA GLY A 63 -16.61 2.25 5.71
C GLY A 63 -15.53 1.18 5.67
N ARG A 64 -15.89 0.00 5.13
CA ARG A 64 -15.05 -1.20 5.15
C ARG A 64 -14.58 -1.59 3.76
N GLY A 65 -13.31 -1.98 3.68
CA GLY A 65 -12.70 -2.45 2.45
C GLY A 65 -13.09 -3.87 2.10
N ALA A 66 -12.58 -4.34 0.96
CA ALA A 66 -12.77 -5.71 0.51
C ALA A 66 -12.26 -6.78 1.48
N CYS A 67 -11.42 -6.43 2.47
CA CYS A 67 -10.99 -7.34 3.52
C CYS A 67 -11.90 -7.36 4.77
N GLY A 68 -12.89 -6.45 4.84
CA GLY A 68 -13.77 -6.27 6.01
C GLY A 68 -13.19 -5.35 7.10
N PHE A 69 -12.03 -4.74 6.88
CA PHE A 69 -11.40 -3.77 7.78
C PHE A 69 -11.84 -2.34 7.46
N ASP A 70 -11.81 -1.46 8.46
CA ASP A 70 -12.13 -0.04 8.26
C ASP A 70 -11.06 0.61 7.39
N LEU A 71 -11.48 1.28 6.32
CA LEU A 71 -10.54 1.81 5.34
C LEU A 71 -9.73 3.01 5.85
N ALA A 72 -10.23 3.69 6.89
CA ALA A 72 -9.53 4.77 7.57
C ALA A 72 -8.48 4.27 8.59
N THR A 73 -8.36 2.95 8.81
CA THR A 73 -7.47 2.35 9.81
C THR A 73 -6.66 1.18 9.23
N PRO A 74 -5.33 1.32 9.05
CA PRO A 74 -4.53 2.51 9.34
C PRO A 74 -4.80 3.63 8.33
N THR A 75 -4.34 4.84 8.66
CA THR A 75 -4.48 6.03 7.80
C THR A 75 -3.86 5.85 6.41
N MET A 76 -2.79 5.06 6.31
CA MET A 76 -2.09 4.75 5.07
C MET A 76 -2.28 3.27 4.71
N SER A 77 -3.02 3.01 3.65
CA SER A 77 -3.28 1.66 3.14
C SER A 77 -3.49 1.67 1.63
N ALA A 78 -3.62 0.48 1.03
CA ALA A 78 -3.79 0.31 -0.40
C ALA A 78 -5.00 -0.56 -0.76
N ALA A 79 -5.69 -0.13 -1.81
CA ALA A 79 -6.48 -0.98 -2.67
C ALA A 79 -5.61 -1.50 -3.83
N VAL A 80 -5.75 -2.78 -4.16
CA VAL A 80 -4.92 -3.43 -5.20
C VAL A 80 -5.80 -4.23 -6.16
N SER A 81 -5.24 -4.63 -7.30
CA SER A 81 -5.98 -5.35 -8.35
C SER A 81 -6.87 -6.47 -7.82
N GLN A 82 -8.13 -6.47 -8.26
CA GLN A 82 -9.05 -7.58 -8.00
C GLN A 82 -8.51 -8.95 -8.42
N SER A 83 -7.63 -9.00 -9.43
CA SER A 83 -7.02 -10.26 -9.90
C SER A 83 -6.14 -10.95 -8.84
N LEU A 84 -5.70 -10.23 -7.82
CA LEU A 84 -4.90 -10.77 -6.71
C LEU A 84 -5.76 -11.42 -5.62
N PHE A 85 -7.07 -11.21 -5.64
CA PHE A 85 -8.02 -11.75 -4.67
C PHE A 85 -8.62 -13.07 -5.16
N ASN A 86 -8.89 -13.97 -4.21
CA ASN A 86 -9.66 -15.17 -4.46
C ASN A 86 -11.17 -14.83 -4.40
N ASN A 87 -11.88 -14.98 -5.52
CA ASN A 87 -13.31 -14.66 -5.60
C ASN A 87 -14.24 -15.67 -4.89
N SER A 88 -13.72 -16.82 -4.46
CA SER A 88 -14.49 -17.90 -3.84
C SER A 88 -14.05 -18.15 -2.40
N VAL A 89 -14.24 -17.13 -1.55
CA VAL A 89 -13.82 -17.16 -0.14
C VAL A 89 -14.99 -17.01 0.82
N GLN A 90 -14.79 -17.51 2.04
CA GLN A 90 -15.73 -17.37 3.14
C GLN A 90 -15.53 -16.04 3.88
N TRP A 91 -16.57 -15.61 4.60
CA TRP A 91 -16.58 -14.39 5.41
C TRP A 91 -16.92 -14.70 6.87
N PRO A 92 -16.03 -15.39 7.61
CA PRO A 92 -16.28 -15.73 9.00
C PRO A 92 -16.35 -14.48 9.88
N ALA A 93 -17.05 -14.60 11.01
CA ALA A 93 -16.97 -13.61 12.09
C ALA A 93 -15.53 -13.58 12.65
N SER A 94 -14.96 -12.38 12.74
CA SER A 94 -13.64 -12.17 13.32
C SER A 94 -13.63 -12.31 14.85
N CYS A 95 -12.43 -12.33 15.42
CA CYS A 95 -12.20 -12.23 16.86
C CYS A 95 -12.05 -10.79 17.37
N LEU A 96 -12.35 -9.80 16.53
CA LEU A 96 -12.45 -8.40 16.96
C LEU A 96 -13.65 -8.22 17.91
N PRO A 97 -13.65 -7.21 18.79
CA PRO A 97 -14.75 -6.97 19.73
C PRO A 97 -16.12 -6.83 19.07
N ASP A 98 -16.18 -6.26 17.86
CA ASP A 98 -17.41 -6.08 17.08
C ASP A 98 -17.81 -7.32 16.26
N ARG A 99 -17.00 -8.38 16.29
CA ARG A 99 -17.19 -9.65 15.56
C ARG A 99 -17.50 -9.48 14.08
N ARG A 100 -17.01 -8.39 13.47
CA ARG A 100 -17.27 -8.09 12.06
C ARG A 100 -16.84 -9.26 11.17
N ALA A 101 -17.58 -9.49 10.09
CA ALA A 101 -17.18 -10.45 9.09
C ALA A 101 -15.92 -9.94 8.36
N VAL A 102 -14.92 -10.80 8.21
CA VAL A 102 -13.65 -10.52 7.53
C VAL A 102 -13.45 -11.50 6.39
N ARG A 103 -12.77 -11.08 5.33
CA ARG A 103 -12.56 -11.92 4.15
C ARG A 103 -11.46 -12.95 4.42
N ASN A 104 -11.80 -14.24 4.37
CA ASN A 104 -10.84 -15.34 4.55
C ASN A 104 -10.03 -15.59 3.27
N ASP A 105 -9.19 -14.63 2.90
CA ASP A 105 -8.37 -14.60 1.68
C ASP A 105 -6.93 -14.23 2.07
N PRO A 106 -5.88 -14.92 1.58
CA PRO A 106 -4.50 -14.66 2.01
C PRO A 106 -4.02 -13.23 1.72
N ILE A 107 -4.63 -12.53 0.75
CA ILE A 107 -4.30 -11.11 0.51
C ILE A 107 -4.76 -10.20 1.65
N CYS A 108 -5.79 -10.60 2.40
CA CYS A 108 -6.30 -9.89 3.56
C CYS A 108 -5.58 -10.28 4.87
N MET A 109 -4.53 -11.10 4.78
CA MET A 109 -3.79 -11.63 5.93
C MET A 109 -2.32 -11.23 5.82
N ASN A 110 -1.93 -10.17 6.52
CA ASN A 110 -0.54 -9.74 6.66
C ASN A 110 0.19 -9.56 5.30
N LYS A 111 -0.48 -8.94 4.33
CA LYS A 111 0.11 -8.57 3.04
C LYS A 111 0.19 -7.06 2.88
N CYS A 112 1.31 -6.64 2.33
CA CYS A 112 1.65 -5.27 2.07
C CYS A 112 2.00 -5.10 0.61
N VAL A 113 1.84 -3.87 0.12
CA VAL A 113 2.43 -3.43 -1.13
C VAL A 113 3.53 -2.42 -0.82
N GLU A 114 4.69 -2.64 -1.40
CA GLU A 114 5.85 -1.75 -1.37
C GLU A 114 5.93 -1.04 -2.71
N VAL A 115 5.92 0.29 -2.69
CA VAL A 115 6.00 1.12 -3.89
C VAL A 115 7.21 2.04 -3.77
N THR A 116 8.10 1.96 -4.75
CA THR A 116 9.25 2.86 -4.89
C THR A 116 8.99 3.84 -6.02
N TYR A 117 9.10 5.14 -5.72
CA TYR A 117 8.82 6.21 -6.67
C TYR A 117 9.63 7.46 -6.30
N ASN A 118 10.26 8.10 -7.30
CA ASN A 118 11.14 9.27 -7.12
C ASN A 118 12.20 9.11 -6.01
N GLY A 119 12.74 7.90 -5.84
CA GLY A 119 13.74 7.58 -4.81
C GLY A 119 13.15 7.32 -3.40
N ASN A 120 11.86 7.52 -3.19
CA ASN A 120 11.17 7.19 -1.94
C ASN A 120 10.55 5.80 -2.01
N THR A 121 10.45 5.12 -0.86
CA THR A 121 9.83 3.80 -0.74
C THR A 121 8.77 3.80 0.35
N LEU A 122 7.54 3.43 0.01
CA LEU A 122 6.43 3.28 0.95
C LEU A 122 5.97 1.82 0.97
N THR A 123 5.92 1.22 2.16
CA THR A 123 5.26 -0.08 2.39
C THR A 123 4.00 0.14 3.21
N VAL A 124 2.84 -0.25 2.70
CA VAL A 124 1.55 -0.13 3.39
C VAL A 124 0.74 -1.43 3.31
N PRO A 125 -0.13 -1.70 4.30
CA PRO A 125 -0.98 -2.87 4.28
C PRO A 125 -2.05 -2.79 3.19
N ILE A 126 -2.39 -3.96 2.65
CA ILE A 126 -3.50 -4.13 1.72
C ILE A 126 -4.75 -4.45 2.53
N ASN A 127 -5.76 -3.59 2.44
CA ASN A 127 -7.06 -3.79 3.11
C ASN A 127 -8.25 -3.67 2.16
N ASN A 128 -8.00 -3.35 0.89
CA ASN A 128 -9.04 -3.09 -0.08
C ASN A 128 -8.72 -3.63 -1.49
N MET A 129 -9.76 -3.66 -2.32
CA MET A 129 -9.71 -4.12 -3.70
C MET A 129 -10.01 -2.95 -4.62
N CYS A 130 -9.24 -2.81 -5.69
CA CYS A 130 -9.57 -1.97 -6.82
C CYS A 130 -10.05 -2.85 -7.98
N GLY A 131 -11.34 -2.73 -8.33
CA GLY A 131 -11.97 -3.56 -9.38
C GLY A 131 -11.49 -3.27 -10.79
N GLY A 132 -11.04 -2.05 -11.07
CA GLY A 132 -10.54 -1.62 -12.38
C GLY A 132 -9.01 -1.68 -12.54
N CYS A 133 -8.28 -1.91 -11.46
CA CYS A 133 -6.82 -1.82 -11.46
C CYS A 133 -6.17 -3.09 -12.03
N ALA A 134 -5.18 -2.91 -12.90
CA ALA A 134 -4.23 -3.97 -13.26
C ALA A 134 -3.26 -4.26 -12.09
N ILE A 135 -2.48 -5.34 -12.18
CA ILE A 135 -1.55 -5.76 -11.11
C ILE A 135 -0.42 -4.72 -10.90
N ASP A 136 -0.14 -3.89 -11.89
CA ASP A 136 0.82 -2.78 -11.86
C ASP A 136 0.19 -1.43 -11.49
N HIS A 137 -1.06 -1.43 -10.99
CA HIS A 137 -1.79 -0.25 -10.52
C HIS A 137 -2.18 -0.41 -9.04
N VAL A 138 -1.63 0.46 -8.21
CA VAL A 138 -1.96 0.56 -6.78
C VAL A 138 -2.83 1.78 -6.53
N ASP A 139 -3.90 1.63 -5.76
CA ASP A 139 -4.81 2.74 -5.46
C ASP A 139 -4.77 3.03 -3.96
N PHE A 140 -4.12 4.13 -3.59
CA PHE A 140 -3.78 4.46 -2.20
C PHE A 140 -4.87 5.27 -1.49
N THR A 141 -4.86 5.24 -0.16
CA THR A 141 -5.49 6.33 0.61
C THR A 141 -4.77 7.65 0.33
N ASP A 142 -5.47 8.78 0.47
CA ASP A 142 -4.89 10.12 0.22
C ASP A 142 -3.58 10.34 0.98
N ALA A 143 -3.51 9.90 2.25
CA ALA A 143 -2.33 10.04 3.07
C ALA A 143 -1.12 9.26 2.51
N ALA A 144 -1.35 8.03 2.00
CA ALA A 144 -0.29 7.21 1.42
C ALA A 144 0.18 7.78 0.08
N PHE A 145 -0.77 8.23 -0.76
CA PHE A 145 -0.45 8.89 -2.03
C PHE A 145 0.39 10.15 -1.79
N LEU A 146 -0.08 11.07 -0.95
CA LEU A 146 0.57 12.36 -0.71
C LEU A 146 1.92 12.23 0.00
N TRP A 147 2.19 11.10 0.65
CA TRP A 147 3.52 10.82 1.18
C TRP A 147 4.52 10.50 0.06
N LEU A 148 4.12 9.69 -0.93
CA LEU A 148 4.97 9.34 -2.07
C LEU A 148 5.08 10.46 -3.11
N GLU A 149 3.98 11.15 -3.37
CA GLU A 149 3.88 12.22 -4.36
C GLU A 149 3.19 13.46 -3.75
N PRO A 150 3.92 14.26 -2.96
CA PRO A 150 3.34 15.41 -2.26
C PRO A 150 2.79 16.51 -3.18
N ALA A 151 3.20 16.55 -4.45
CA ALA A 151 2.65 17.50 -5.42
C ALA A 151 1.28 17.05 -5.99
N GLY A 152 0.77 15.89 -5.59
CA GLY A 152 -0.54 15.38 -6.02
C GLY A 152 -0.54 14.61 -7.35
N GLY A 153 0.63 14.46 -7.99
CA GLY A 153 0.80 13.74 -9.26
C GLY A 153 0.24 14.52 -10.45
N THR A 154 0.30 13.91 -11.64
CA THR A 154 -0.34 14.50 -12.83
C THR A 154 -1.79 14.05 -12.85
N VAL A 155 -2.71 14.89 -12.38
CA VAL A 155 -4.16 14.56 -12.29
C VAL A 155 -4.45 13.39 -11.32
N GLY A 156 -3.70 13.27 -10.21
CA GLY A 156 -3.91 12.21 -9.22
C GLY A 156 -3.42 10.83 -9.65
N ASP A 157 -2.60 10.76 -10.70
CA ASP A 157 -1.96 9.55 -11.20
C ASP A 157 -0.45 9.76 -11.30
N ALA A 158 0.31 8.91 -10.61
CA ALA A 158 1.76 8.94 -10.55
C ALA A 158 2.36 7.71 -11.25
N GLN A 159 3.03 7.97 -12.37
CA GLN A 159 3.51 6.96 -13.32
C GLN A 159 5.01 6.63 -13.12
N GLY A 160 5.43 5.43 -13.51
CA GLY A 160 6.84 5.02 -13.47
C GLY A 160 7.32 4.49 -12.12
N ALA A 161 6.40 4.07 -11.26
CA ALA A 161 6.70 3.44 -9.99
C ALA A 161 7.22 2.00 -10.16
N THR A 162 7.95 1.51 -9.16
CA THR A 162 8.23 0.08 -8.99
C THR A 162 7.37 -0.46 -7.86
N ILE A 163 6.60 -1.51 -8.13
CA ILE A 163 5.65 -2.12 -7.19
C ILE A 163 6.15 -3.52 -6.81
N LYS A 164 6.06 -3.87 -5.53
CA LYS A 164 6.34 -5.22 -5.03
C LYS A 164 5.32 -5.59 -3.95
N TYR A 165 4.61 -6.68 -4.17
CA TYR A 165 3.74 -7.27 -3.16
C TYR A 165 4.56 -8.16 -2.24
N LYS A 166 4.32 -8.10 -0.94
CA LYS A 166 5.13 -8.82 0.05
C LYS A 166 4.31 -9.15 1.29
N ARG A 167 4.89 -9.97 2.17
CA ARG A 167 4.42 -10.03 3.56
C ARG A 167 4.76 -8.71 4.25
N CYS A 168 3.83 -8.22 5.06
CA CYS A 168 4.20 -7.33 6.15
C CYS A 168 4.96 -8.16 7.21
#